data_AF-R6BPF8-F1
#
_entry.id   AF-R6BPF8-F1
#
_cell.length_a   1.000
_cell.length_b   1.000
_cell.length_c   1.000
_cell.angle_alpha   90.00
_cell.angle_beta   90.00
_cell.angle_gamma   90.00
#
_symmetry.space_group_name_H-M   'P 1'
#
loop_
_entity.id
_entity.type
_entity.pdbx_description
1 polymer ?
#
loop_
_entity_poly.entity_id
_entity_poly.type
_entity_poly.pdbx_seq_one_letter_code
_entity_poly.pdbx_strand_id
1 'polypeptide(L)'
;MKKGRILRLMFILAVTTIMIAATAVVASAATVNKNDADYKYSKTYDNGVKISFTTDVFGKKVVDDSVFCRIELPDGANYKEFSVSNEIIKSGKAFVDYTHLRDRYPVEIKQKWVTNGNVSYGMIGLSAGGGLYLGTFKLKVYVETPDKDEMIEVAFLSDFAARPVDMKITTYPNKFNINSINVSAADSGRTSRLEVVGVNKNFATIINGWNDGKCIKAKGMKPKKKYTFKFYGKLKVDNPALDAPDGITVEGNPAVFKNVEMGPAVKPVIKSIKVSNVKVTKYFNYSEWRYKYKTKFTVTVTLGKKPKGAKGIQLTTTVQGISSYKTIKGKKNTFTANFNWDAPVSLKGRTASFKVKTYNNAKYKAYSYDSKPKKLKIK
;
A
#
# COMPACT_ATOMS: atom_id res chain seq x y z
N MET A 1 10.68 -63.85 -24.99
CA MET A 1 11.33 -62.60 -25.46
C MET A 1 12.86 -62.74 -25.35
N LYS A 2 13.61 -62.59 -26.45
CA LYS A 2 15.07 -62.79 -26.48
C LYS A 2 15.78 -61.73 -25.61
N LYS A 3 16.69 -62.15 -24.71
CA LYS A 3 17.42 -61.33 -23.72
C LYS A 3 17.96 -59.99 -24.25
N GLY A 4 18.35 -59.91 -25.52
CA GLY A 4 18.82 -58.66 -26.16
C GLY A 4 17.76 -57.55 -26.30
N ARG A 5 16.46 -57.86 -26.36
CA ARG A 5 15.39 -56.83 -26.43
C ARG A 5 15.16 -56.15 -25.08
N ILE A 6 15.29 -56.89 -23.98
CA ILE A 6 15.11 -56.35 -22.61
C ILE A 6 16.28 -55.43 -22.27
N LEU A 7 17.52 -55.80 -22.62
CA LEU A 7 18.70 -54.97 -22.39
C LEU A 7 18.63 -53.63 -23.13
N ARG A 8 18.17 -53.63 -24.39
CA ARG A 8 17.97 -52.40 -25.18
C ARG A 8 16.87 -51.51 -24.59
N LEU A 9 15.78 -52.09 -24.10
CA LEU A 9 14.70 -51.34 -23.44
C LEU A 9 15.15 -50.70 -22.13
N MET A 10 15.92 -51.41 -21.30
CA MET A 10 16.49 -50.84 -20.07
C MET A 10 17.52 -49.74 -20.36
N PHE A 11 18.33 -49.91 -21.40
CA PHE A 11 19.29 -48.88 -21.80
C PHE A 11 18.60 -47.62 -22.32
N ILE A 12 17.58 -47.76 -23.16
CA ILE A 12 16.76 -46.63 -23.61
C ILE A 12 16.08 -45.96 -22.42
N LEU A 13 15.52 -46.72 -21.47
CA LEU A 13 14.89 -46.16 -20.29
C LEU A 13 15.89 -45.34 -19.45
N ALA A 14 17.09 -45.88 -19.19
CA ALA A 14 18.17 -45.20 -18.46
C ALA A 14 18.65 -43.93 -19.16
N VAL A 15 18.85 -43.98 -20.49
CA VAL A 15 19.27 -42.80 -21.28
C VAL A 15 18.16 -41.75 -21.30
N THR A 16 16.89 -42.17 -21.35
CA THR A 16 15.74 -41.26 -21.37
C THR A 16 15.54 -40.59 -20.00
N THR A 17 15.70 -41.32 -18.88
CA THR A 17 15.66 -40.72 -17.54
C THR A 17 16.83 -39.78 -17.31
N ILE A 18 18.03 -40.10 -17.79
CA ILE A 18 19.19 -39.19 -17.72
C ILE A 18 18.95 -37.93 -18.55
N MET A 19 18.38 -38.05 -19.76
CA MET A 19 18.07 -36.88 -20.60
C MET A 19 16.94 -36.01 -20.03
N ILE A 20 15.91 -36.61 -19.42
CA ILE A 20 14.84 -35.87 -18.74
C ILE A 20 15.37 -35.16 -17.49
N ALA A 21 16.22 -35.82 -16.70
CA ALA A 21 16.89 -35.19 -15.56
C ALA A 21 17.81 -34.05 -16.02
N ALA A 22 18.61 -34.25 -17.08
CA ALA A 22 19.48 -33.21 -17.64
C ALA A 22 18.68 -32.02 -18.18
N THR A 23 17.57 -32.23 -18.88
CA THR A 23 16.73 -31.14 -19.40
C THR A 23 15.97 -30.39 -18.30
N ALA A 24 15.54 -31.06 -17.23
CA ALA A 24 14.96 -30.41 -16.05
C ALA A 24 16.00 -29.62 -15.23
N VAL A 25 17.23 -30.14 -15.13
CA VAL A 25 18.38 -29.43 -14.52
C VAL A 25 18.75 -28.20 -15.36
N VAL A 26 18.76 -28.30 -16.69
CA VAL A 26 19.05 -27.17 -17.60
C VAL A 26 17.95 -26.10 -17.55
N ALA A 27 16.68 -26.48 -17.48
CA ALA A 27 15.56 -25.54 -17.38
C ALA A 27 15.46 -24.85 -15.99
N SER A 28 15.80 -25.56 -14.91
CA SER A 28 15.90 -24.97 -13.57
C SER A 28 17.17 -24.12 -13.39
N ALA A 29 18.30 -24.53 -13.98
CA ALA A 29 19.52 -23.73 -14.04
C ALA A 29 19.30 -22.44 -14.86
N ALA A 30 18.63 -22.48 -16.01
CA ALA A 30 18.39 -21.29 -16.84
C ALA A 30 17.58 -20.16 -16.15
N THR A 31 16.88 -20.44 -15.04
CA THR A 31 16.14 -19.41 -14.29
C THR A 31 16.89 -18.83 -13.09
N VAL A 32 17.99 -19.46 -12.64
CA VAL A 32 18.79 -19.03 -11.48
C VAL A 32 20.25 -18.70 -11.86
N ASN A 33 20.74 -19.28 -12.96
CA ASN A 33 22.10 -19.14 -13.45
C ASN A 33 22.18 -17.92 -14.39
N LYS A 34 22.52 -16.77 -13.81
CA LYS A 34 22.94 -15.58 -14.57
C LYS A 34 24.37 -15.77 -15.05
N ASN A 35 24.84 -14.96 -16.00
CA ASN A 35 26.25 -15.06 -16.41
C ASN A 35 27.14 -14.72 -15.20
N ASP A 36 28.27 -15.41 -15.01
CA ASP A 36 29.19 -15.16 -13.87
C ASP A 36 29.58 -13.69 -13.75
N ALA A 37 29.73 -12.99 -14.89
CA ALA A 37 30.02 -11.57 -14.98
C ALA A 37 28.94 -10.66 -14.36
N ASP A 38 27.70 -11.14 -14.22
CA ASP A 38 26.61 -10.38 -13.61
C ASP A 38 26.77 -10.28 -12.07
N TYR A 39 27.47 -11.22 -11.43
CA TYR A 39 27.69 -11.29 -9.97
C TYR A 39 28.86 -10.40 -9.50
N LYS A 40 28.76 -9.10 -9.77
CA LYS A 40 29.86 -8.14 -9.57
C LYS A 40 29.99 -7.58 -8.15
N TYR A 41 28.97 -7.71 -7.30
CA TYR A 41 29.00 -7.20 -5.94
C TYR A 41 29.35 -8.34 -5.00
N SER A 42 30.60 -8.41 -4.56
CA SER A 42 31.09 -9.55 -3.79
C SER A 42 31.80 -9.15 -2.51
N LYS A 43 31.71 -10.00 -1.50
CA LYS A 43 32.54 -9.96 -0.29
C LYS A 43 33.17 -11.34 -0.08
N THR A 44 34.47 -11.36 0.16
CA THR A 44 35.20 -12.55 0.62
C THR A 44 35.30 -12.50 2.14
N TYR A 45 35.05 -13.62 2.78
CA TYR A 45 35.09 -13.78 4.24
C TYR A 45 36.40 -14.45 4.65
N ASP A 46 36.75 -14.34 5.93
CA ASP A 46 38.06 -14.77 6.46
C ASP A 46 38.36 -16.26 6.21
N ASN A 47 37.32 -17.07 6.10
CA ASN A 47 37.41 -18.51 5.78
C ASN A 47 37.51 -18.82 4.29
N GLY A 48 37.74 -17.80 3.43
CA GLY A 48 37.92 -17.97 2.00
C GLY A 48 36.62 -18.06 1.18
N VAL A 49 35.45 -18.15 1.83
CA VAL A 49 34.16 -18.17 1.12
C VAL A 49 33.91 -16.81 0.48
N LYS A 50 33.51 -16.82 -0.79
CA LYS A 50 33.12 -15.61 -1.52
C LYS A 50 31.63 -15.61 -1.83
N ILE A 51 30.93 -14.58 -1.37
CA ILE A 51 29.50 -14.39 -1.63
C ILE A 51 29.33 -13.18 -2.54
N SER A 52 28.65 -13.39 -3.66
CA SER A 52 28.47 -12.40 -4.73
C SER A 52 27.01 -12.25 -5.12
N PHE A 53 26.61 -11.04 -5.50
CA PHE A 53 25.25 -10.70 -5.87
C PHE A 53 25.21 -9.94 -7.20
N THR A 54 24.09 -10.07 -7.91
CA THR A 54 23.84 -9.30 -9.15
C THR A 54 23.45 -7.85 -8.89
N THR A 55 22.91 -7.59 -7.69
CA THR A 55 22.53 -6.26 -7.20
C THR A 55 23.41 -5.91 -6.01
N ASP A 56 23.70 -4.62 -5.83
CA ASP A 56 24.49 -4.14 -4.70
C ASP A 56 23.64 -4.28 -3.43
N VAL A 57 23.88 -5.35 -2.66
CA VAL A 57 23.18 -5.61 -1.39
C VAL A 57 23.97 -5.17 -0.16
N PHE A 58 25.27 -4.85 -0.35
CA PHE A 58 26.18 -4.51 0.73
C PHE A 58 26.18 -3.00 1.02
N GLY A 59 26.16 -2.18 -0.04
CA GLY A 59 26.15 -0.73 0.07
C GLY A 59 24.77 -0.12 -0.16
N LYS A 60 23.82 -0.88 -0.70
CA LYS A 60 22.50 -0.38 -1.11
C LYS A 60 21.38 -1.33 -0.73
N LYS A 61 20.18 -0.75 -0.65
CA LYS A 61 18.94 -1.49 -0.51
C LYS A 61 18.55 -2.15 -1.83
N VAL A 62 17.85 -3.27 -1.73
CA VAL A 62 17.28 -3.97 -2.87
C VAL A 62 15.82 -3.53 -3.07
N VAL A 63 15.48 -3.18 -4.31
CA VAL A 63 14.12 -2.81 -4.73
C VAL A 63 13.55 -3.74 -5.81
N ASP A 64 14.28 -4.81 -6.11
CA ASP A 64 13.92 -5.84 -7.08
C ASP A 64 13.11 -6.95 -6.40
N ASP A 65 12.15 -7.53 -7.12
CA ASP A 65 11.29 -8.62 -6.63
C ASP A 65 12.07 -9.89 -6.24
N SER A 66 13.32 -10.00 -6.70
CA SER A 66 14.24 -11.06 -6.32
C SER A 66 15.70 -10.61 -6.36
N VAL A 67 16.53 -11.27 -5.57
CA VAL A 67 17.99 -11.14 -5.60
C VAL A 67 18.61 -12.43 -6.08
N PHE A 68 19.62 -12.34 -6.95
CA PHE A 68 20.43 -13.48 -7.34
C PHE A 68 21.76 -13.45 -6.59
N CYS A 69 22.13 -14.60 -6.05
CA CYS A 69 23.33 -14.81 -5.25
C CYS A 69 24.18 -15.92 -5.88
N ARG A 70 25.50 -15.80 -5.73
CA ARG A 70 26.51 -16.79 -6.09
C ARG A 70 27.44 -16.97 -4.90
N ILE A 71 27.60 -18.21 -4.44
CA ILE A 71 28.46 -18.59 -3.33
C ILE A 71 29.56 -19.48 -3.90
N GLU A 72 30.81 -19.12 -3.64
CA GLU A 72 31.99 -19.89 -4.05
C GLU A 72 32.76 -20.31 -2.80
N LEU A 73 32.99 -21.63 -2.68
CA LEU A 73 33.73 -22.24 -1.59
C LEU A 73 35.21 -22.36 -1.95
N PRO A 74 36.13 -22.17 -0.97
CA PRO A 74 37.55 -22.47 -1.15
C PRO A 74 37.78 -23.98 -1.29
N ASP A 75 38.96 -24.35 -1.79
CA ASP A 75 39.34 -25.75 -1.95
C ASP A 75 39.31 -26.50 -0.60
N GLY A 76 38.78 -27.72 -0.61
CA GLY A 76 38.64 -28.55 0.58
C GLY A 76 37.44 -28.22 1.48
N ALA A 77 36.71 -27.14 1.21
CA ALA A 77 35.47 -26.82 1.92
C ALA A 77 34.24 -27.45 1.26
N ASN A 78 33.28 -27.85 2.08
CA ASN A 78 32.02 -28.43 1.64
C ASN A 78 30.84 -27.67 2.26
N TYR A 79 29.70 -27.71 1.58
CA TYR A 79 28.47 -27.24 2.21
C TYR A 79 28.00 -28.23 3.26
N LYS A 80 27.68 -27.73 4.45
CA LYS A 80 27.11 -28.57 5.51
C LYS A 80 25.62 -28.79 5.25
N GLU A 81 25.17 -30.04 5.28
CA GLU A 81 23.74 -30.38 5.15
C GLU A 81 22.99 -30.06 6.45
N PHE A 82 21.85 -29.39 6.35
CA PHE A 82 21.02 -29.02 7.50
C PHE A 82 19.75 -29.88 7.55
N SER A 83 19.54 -30.61 8.64
CA SER A 83 18.34 -31.42 8.88
C SER A 83 17.26 -30.64 9.65
N VAL A 84 16.03 -30.71 9.15
CA VAL A 84 14.89 -29.84 9.49
C VAL A 84 14.01 -30.52 10.55
N SER A 85 14.11 -30.11 11.81
CA SER A 85 13.13 -30.51 12.85
C SER A 85 12.22 -29.36 13.31
N ASN A 86 12.24 -28.21 12.64
CA ASN A 86 11.29 -27.12 12.90
C ASN A 86 10.75 -26.53 11.58
N GLU A 87 9.43 -26.51 11.48
CA GLU A 87 8.56 -26.42 10.28
C GLU A 87 8.65 -25.19 9.35
N ILE A 88 9.76 -24.44 9.25
CA ILE A 88 9.77 -23.22 8.39
C ILE A 88 10.85 -23.17 7.32
N ILE A 89 11.84 -24.08 7.29
CA ILE A 89 12.93 -23.98 6.32
C ILE A 89 13.21 -25.32 5.67
N LYS A 90 12.74 -25.51 4.44
CA LYS A 90 13.03 -26.70 3.63
C LYS A 90 14.45 -26.63 3.04
N SER A 91 15.29 -27.58 3.48
CA SER A 91 16.54 -28.10 2.92
C SER A 91 17.33 -27.25 1.91
N GLY A 92 18.57 -26.91 2.25
CA GLY A 92 19.57 -26.45 1.28
C GLY A 92 20.82 -25.82 1.90
N LYS A 93 21.93 -25.93 1.15
CA LYS A 93 23.30 -25.46 1.41
C LYS A 93 23.43 -23.98 1.85
N ALA A 94 22.38 -23.19 1.64
CA ALA A 94 22.16 -21.86 2.17
C ALA A 94 20.66 -21.60 2.30
N PHE A 95 20.25 -20.75 3.25
CA PHE A 95 18.86 -20.31 3.37
C PHE A 95 18.77 -18.85 3.79
N VAL A 96 17.57 -18.28 3.65
CA VAL A 96 17.32 -16.89 4.00
C VAL A 96 16.33 -16.80 5.14
N ASP A 97 16.74 -16.14 6.22
CA ASP A 97 15.85 -15.70 7.28
C ASP A 97 15.34 -14.28 7.01
N TYR A 98 14.11 -14.02 7.45
CA TYR A 98 13.50 -12.71 7.40
C TYR A 98 12.97 -12.34 8.78
N THR A 99 13.42 -11.21 9.31
CA THR A 99 13.10 -10.77 10.67
C THR A 99 12.45 -9.39 10.65
N HIS A 100 11.15 -9.33 10.35
CA HIS A 100 10.19 -8.29 10.81
C HIS A 100 8.76 -8.65 10.35
N LEU A 101 7.77 -8.57 11.25
CA LEU A 101 6.36 -8.95 11.04
C LEU A 101 6.11 -10.44 10.72
N ARG A 102 6.69 -11.35 11.52
CA ARG A 102 6.28 -12.79 11.54
C ARG A 102 4.76 -12.95 11.73
N ASP A 103 4.11 -11.96 12.33
CA ASP A 103 2.69 -12.01 12.72
C ASP A 103 1.69 -11.64 11.62
N ARG A 104 2.11 -11.16 10.44
CA ARG A 104 1.15 -10.69 9.41
C ARG A 104 1.14 -11.50 8.10
N TYR A 105 2.23 -12.19 7.76
CA TYR A 105 2.30 -13.06 6.59
C TYR A 105 3.25 -14.24 6.85
N PRO A 106 2.77 -15.38 7.40
CA PRO A 106 3.58 -16.60 7.58
C PRO A 106 3.74 -17.32 6.23
N VAL A 107 4.41 -16.69 5.27
CA VAL A 107 4.62 -17.26 3.94
C VAL A 107 6.10 -17.58 3.78
N GLU A 108 6.39 -18.82 3.39
CA GLU A 108 7.73 -19.32 3.09
C GLU A 108 8.40 -18.43 2.03
N ILE A 109 9.61 -17.92 2.32
CA ILE A 109 10.39 -17.14 1.36
C ILE A 109 10.68 -18.04 0.17
N LYS A 110 10.27 -17.62 -1.02
CA LYS A 110 10.54 -18.39 -2.24
C LYS A 110 12.04 -18.35 -2.53
N GLN A 111 12.72 -19.45 -2.33
CA GLN A 111 14.13 -19.59 -2.67
C GLN A 111 14.36 -20.77 -3.62
N LYS A 112 15.36 -20.65 -4.50
CA LYS A 112 15.82 -21.72 -5.39
C LYS A 112 17.33 -21.72 -5.42
N TRP A 113 17.94 -22.89 -5.31
CA TRP A 113 19.38 -23.07 -5.31
C TRP A 113 19.79 -24.14 -6.32
N VAL A 114 20.91 -23.92 -7.00
CA VAL A 114 21.56 -24.87 -7.91
C VAL A 114 23.04 -24.91 -7.57
N THR A 115 23.61 -26.09 -7.32
CA THR A 115 25.03 -26.25 -6.99
C THR A 115 25.74 -27.05 -8.06
N ASN A 116 26.93 -26.58 -8.45
CA ASN A 116 27.84 -27.28 -9.35
C ASN A 116 29.26 -27.21 -8.76
N GLY A 117 29.76 -28.35 -8.26
CA GLY A 117 31.04 -28.41 -7.56
C GLY A 117 31.07 -27.50 -6.32
N ASN A 118 32.09 -26.66 -6.24
CA ASN A 118 32.33 -25.69 -5.16
C ASN A 118 31.52 -24.38 -5.30
N VAL A 119 30.67 -24.26 -6.33
CA VAL A 119 29.87 -23.04 -6.58
C VAL A 119 28.37 -23.33 -6.49
N SER A 120 27.64 -22.47 -5.76
CA SER A 120 26.18 -22.48 -5.73
C SER A 120 25.57 -21.16 -6.20
N TYR A 121 24.52 -21.26 -7.01
CA TYR A 121 23.71 -20.16 -7.49
C TYR A 121 22.35 -20.17 -6.81
N GLY A 122 21.90 -19.02 -6.34
CA GLY A 122 20.65 -18.84 -5.62
C GLY A 122 19.78 -17.72 -6.18
N MET A 123 18.47 -17.91 -6.10
CA MET A 123 17.48 -16.85 -6.26
C MET A 123 16.70 -16.74 -4.96
N ILE A 124 16.64 -15.52 -4.41
CA ILE A 124 15.91 -15.17 -3.19
C ILE A 124 14.72 -14.30 -3.62
N GLY A 125 13.51 -14.81 -3.48
CA GLY A 125 12.28 -14.08 -3.77
C GLY A 125 11.93 -13.12 -2.65
N LEU A 126 11.97 -11.83 -2.96
CA LEU A 126 11.70 -10.76 -2.01
C LEU A 126 10.25 -10.28 -2.05
N SER A 127 9.38 -10.88 -2.86
CA SER A 127 7.96 -10.51 -2.98
C SER A 127 7.01 -11.71 -2.84
N ALA A 128 5.83 -11.46 -2.27
CA ALA A 128 4.71 -12.41 -2.30
C ALA A 128 3.38 -11.72 -2.58
N GLY A 129 2.65 -12.24 -3.57
CA GLY A 129 1.22 -12.00 -3.75
C GLY A 129 0.72 -10.55 -3.84
N GLY A 130 1.60 -9.55 -4.03
CA GLY A 130 1.19 -8.15 -4.05
C GLY A 130 2.25 -7.08 -3.74
N GLY A 131 3.46 -7.46 -3.31
CA GLY A 131 4.56 -6.50 -3.12
C GLY A 131 5.80 -7.12 -2.45
N LEU A 132 6.86 -6.30 -2.35
CA LEU A 132 8.10 -6.65 -1.66
C LEU A 132 7.90 -6.77 -0.14
N TYR A 133 8.54 -7.76 0.46
CA TYR A 133 8.71 -7.90 1.89
C TYR A 133 9.62 -6.79 2.42
N LEU A 134 9.23 -6.26 3.58
CA LEU A 134 9.79 -5.06 4.18
C LEU A 134 10.66 -5.41 5.38
N GLY A 135 11.98 -5.38 5.20
CA GLY A 135 12.88 -5.54 6.35
C GLY A 135 14.22 -6.12 6.00
N THR A 136 14.85 -6.67 7.03
CA THR A 136 16.18 -7.26 6.94
C THR A 136 16.06 -8.72 6.57
N PHE A 137 16.73 -9.05 5.47
CA PHE A 137 16.98 -10.41 5.02
C PHE A 137 18.37 -10.83 5.51
N LYS A 138 18.48 -12.05 6.01
CA LYS A 138 19.72 -12.64 6.48
C LYS A 138 19.97 -13.90 5.67
N LEU A 139 20.86 -13.83 4.69
CA LEU A 139 21.36 -15.02 4.01
C LEU A 139 22.34 -15.71 4.96
N LYS A 140 22.06 -16.97 5.29
CA LYS A 140 22.91 -17.81 6.12
C LYS A 140 23.49 -18.92 5.27
N VAL A 141 24.81 -19.03 5.29
CA VAL A 141 25.58 -20.04 4.56
C VAL A 141 26.35 -20.88 5.57
N TYR A 142 26.12 -22.19 5.55
CA TYR A 142 26.76 -23.13 6.47
C TYR A 142 27.81 -23.92 5.71
N VAL A 143 29.04 -23.84 6.19
CA VAL A 143 30.20 -24.44 5.54
C VAL A 143 30.97 -25.29 6.53
N GLU A 144 31.42 -26.44 6.05
CA GLU A 144 32.36 -27.32 6.73
C GLU A 144 33.72 -27.12 6.04
N THR A 145 34.71 -26.67 6.81
CA THR A 145 36.11 -26.57 6.39
C THR A 145 36.91 -27.68 7.08
N PRO A 146 38.14 -28.00 6.60
CA PRO A 146 38.97 -29.02 7.23
C PRO A 146 39.18 -28.84 8.74
N ASP A 147 39.14 -27.60 9.22
CA ASP A 147 39.48 -27.25 10.61
C ASP A 147 38.24 -27.03 11.50
N LYS A 148 37.10 -26.64 10.92
CA LYS A 148 35.89 -26.27 11.67
C LYS A 148 34.65 -26.09 10.80
N ASP A 149 33.51 -26.17 11.47
CA ASP A 149 32.21 -25.73 10.95
C ASP A 149 31.98 -24.24 11.21
N GLU A 150 31.48 -23.53 10.21
CA GLU A 150 31.17 -22.11 10.33
C GLU A 150 29.85 -21.72 9.68
N MET A 151 29.26 -20.63 10.16
CA MET A 151 28.08 -19.99 9.59
C MET A 151 28.42 -18.55 9.22
N ILE A 152 28.27 -18.23 7.94
CA ILE A 152 28.38 -16.87 7.43
C ILE A 152 27.00 -16.26 7.33
N GLU A 153 26.81 -15.11 7.97
CA GLU A 153 25.58 -14.31 7.86
C GLU A 153 25.82 -13.07 6.99
N VAL A 154 25.02 -12.93 5.94
CA VAL A 154 24.96 -11.72 5.11
C VAL A 154 23.61 -11.06 5.31
N ALA A 155 23.59 -9.95 6.05
CA ALA A 155 22.41 -9.13 6.21
C ALA A 155 22.29 -8.14 5.04
N PHE A 156 21.11 -8.06 4.43
CA PHE A 156 20.79 -7.05 3.43
C PHE A 156 19.34 -6.60 3.55
N LEU A 157 19.05 -5.42 3.01
CA LEU A 157 17.74 -4.76 3.15
C LEU A 157 16.95 -4.88 1.85
N SER A 158 15.74 -5.43 1.94
CA SER A 158 14.71 -5.26 0.91
C SER A 158 13.84 -4.09 1.31
N ASP A 159 13.76 -3.06 0.46
CA ASP A 159 12.96 -1.88 0.76
C ASP A 159 11.86 -1.66 -0.26
N PHE A 160 10.65 -1.68 0.26
CA PHE A 160 9.54 -0.96 -0.33
C PHE A 160 8.48 -0.57 0.71
N ALA A 161 8.58 0.63 1.32
CA ALA A 161 7.44 1.15 2.09
C ALA A 161 6.19 1.09 1.19
N ALA A 162 5.18 0.32 1.60
CA ALA A 162 4.07 -0.03 0.73
C ALA A 162 3.42 1.23 0.17
N ARG A 163 3.01 1.18 -1.11
CA ARG A 163 2.37 2.32 -1.77
C ARG A 163 1.13 2.70 -0.95
N PRO A 164 0.93 3.98 -0.58
CA PRO A 164 -0.26 4.44 0.14
C PRO A 164 -1.52 4.45 -0.76
N VAL A 165 -1.92 3.31 -1.32
CA VAL A 165 -2.96 3.22 -2.36
C VAL A 165 -4.36 3.55 -1.85
N ASP A 166 -4.61 3.32 -0.56
CA ASP A 166 -5.89 3.62 0.10
C ASP A 166 -6.04 5.08 0.53
N MET A 167 -5.07 5.94 0.17
CA MET A 167 -5.15 7.38 0.38
C MET A 167 -6.34 7.97 -0.38
N LYS A 168 -7.21 8.69 0.32
CA LYS A 168 -8.35 9.39 -0.30
C LYS A 168 -8.10 10.88 -0.34
N ILE A 169 -8.36 11.48 -1.50
CA ILE A 169 -8.22 12.92 -1.73
C ILE A 169 -9.60 13.51 -2.02
N THR A 170 -9.93 14.58 -1.30
CA THR A 170 -11.08 15.44 -1.61
C THR A 170 -10.59 16.85 -1.88
N THR A 171 -10.88 17.41 -3.05
CA THR A 171 -10.38 18.74 -3.42
C THR A 171 -11.45 19.83 -3.29
N TYR A 172 -10.97 21.05 -3.05
CA TYR A 172 -11.73 22.30 -3.04
C TYR A 172 -10.99 23.33 -3.90
N PRO A 173 -11.50 24.55 -4.09
CA PRO A 173 -10.83 25.49 -5.01
C PRO A 173 -9.49 26.01 -4.50
N ASN A 174 -9.31 26.11 -3.18
CA ASN A 174 -8.12 26.67 -2.54
C ASN A 174 -7.47 25.75 -1.49
N LYS A 175 -7.96 24.52 -1.38
CA LYS A 175 -7.49 23.52 -0.40
C LYS A 175 -7.83 22.12 -0.87
N PHE A 176 -7.24 21.12 -0.24
CA PHE A 176 -7.63 19.73 -0.40
C PHE A 176 -7.53 19.03 0.96
N ASN A 177 -8.35 18.01 1.15
CA ASN A 177 -8.33 17.15 2.32
C ASN A 177 -7.75 15.81 1.92
N ILE A 178 -6.94 15.26 2.81
CA ILE A 178 -6.41 13.92 2.72
C ILE A 178 -7.00 13.10 3.86
N ASN A 179 -7.52 11.93 3.52
CA ASN A 179 -7.88 10.90 4.47
C ASN A 179 -6.90 9.73 4.27
N SER A 180 -6.15 9.43 5.32
CA SER A 180 -5.17 8.35 5.39
C SER A 180 -5.57 7.27 6.41
N ILE A 181 -6.81 7.26 6.90
CA ILE A 181 -7.23 6.35 7.98
C ILE A 181 -7.12 4.88 7.60
N ASN A 182 -7.27 4.58 6.30
CA ASN A 182 -7.16 3.23 5.76
C ASN A 182 -5.74 2.90 5.27
N VAL A 183 -4.78 3.82 5.41
CA VAL A 183 -3.39 3.57 5.02
C VAL A 183 -2.69 2.93 6.21
N SER A 184 -2.21 1.70 6.03
CA SER A 184 -1.51 0.95 7.07
C SER A 184 -0.21 1.65 7.47
N ALA A 185 -0.14 2.09 8.72
CA ALA A 185 1.07 2.69 9.28
C ALA A 185 2.21 1.68 9.45
N ALA A 186 1.89 0.38 9.50
CA ALA A 186 2.89 -0.67 9.58
C ALA A 186 3.52 -0.97 8.21
N ASP A 187 2.72 -0.92 7.13
CA ASP A 187 3.20 -1.31 5.80
C ASP A 187 3.74 -0.09 5.01
N SER A 188 3.05 1.06 5.07
CA SER A 188 3.48 2.31 4.40
C SER A 188 4.32 3.22 5.31
N GLY A 189 4.61 2.79 6.53
CA GLY A 189 5.25 3.56 7.58
C GLY A 189 4.33 4.58 8.26
N ARG A 190 4.75 5.12 9.42
CA ARG A 190 3.91 6.05 10.23
C ARG A 190 3.56 7.33 9.49
N THR A 191 4.37 7.73 8.52
CA THR A 191 4.12 8.94 7.75
C THR A 191 4.22 8.70 6.25
N SER A 192 3.65 9.61 5.47
CA SER A 192 3.83 9.69 4.03
C SER A 192 4.21 11.11 3.62
N ARG A 193 5.13 11.24 2.66
CA ARG A 193 5.38 12.52 1.98
C ARG A 193 4.39 12.68 0.83
N LEU A 194 3.87 13.90 0.70
CA LEU A 194 3.04 14.32 -0.43
C LEU A 194 3.88 15.14 -1.40
N GLU A 195 3.81 14.76 -2.67
CA GLU A 195 4.26 15.57 -3.81
C GLU A 195 3.09 15.85 -4.75
N VAL A 196 3.01 17.08 -5.24
CA VAL A 196 2.07 17.47 -6.30
C VAL A 196 2.91 17.90 -7.50
N VAL A 197 2.84 17.12 -8.59
CA VAL A 197 3.69 17.31 -9.77
C VAL A 197 3.50 18.71 -10.35
N GLY A 198 4.60 19.41 -10.61
CA GLY A 198 4.60 20.77 -11.15
C GLY A 198 4.23 21.87 -10.15
N VAL A 199 4.10 21.54 -8.86
CA VAL A 199 3.90 22.51 -7.78
C VAL A 199 5.11 22.46 -6.86
N ASN A 200 6.02 23.43 -7.00
CA ASN A 200 7.22 23.50 -6.18
C ASN A 200 6.90 24.02 -4.77
N LYS A 201 6.29 23.16 -3.93
CA LYS A 201 6.00 23.41 -2.51
C LYS A 201 6.13 22.15 -1.69
N ASN A 202 6.84 22.25 -0.57
CA ASN A 202 6.83 21.24 0.47
C ASN A 202 5.46 21.26 1.17
N PHE A 203 4.66 20.23 0.91
CA PHE A 203 3.43 20.00 1.66
C PHE A 203 3.74 19.28 2.97
N ALA A 204 2.89 19.48 3.98
CA ALA A 204 3.06 18.85 5.27
C ALA A 204 3.06 17.31 5.17
N THR A 205 3.88 16.67 6.00
CA THR A 205 3.89 15.22 6.19
C THR A 205 2.51 14.71 6.62
N ILE A 206 2.04 13.62 6.03
CA ILE A 206 0.77 12.97 6.34
C ILE A 206 1.05 11.84 7.33
N ILE A 207 0.35 11.79 8.46
CA ILE A 207 0.39 10.65 9.39
C ILE A 207 -0.60 9.61 8.88
N ASN A 208 -0.13 8.38 8.65
CA ASN A 208 -0.94 7.27 8.14
C ASN A 208 -1.76 6.63 9.28
N GLY A 209 -2.96 6.13 9.00
CA GLY A 209 -3.86 5.48 9.96
C GLY A 209 -4.61 6.42 10.92
N TRP A 210 -4.19 7.68 11.03
CA TRP A 210 -4.69 8.60 12.07
C TRP A 210 -5.35 9.87 11.53
N ASN A 211 -4.95 10.35 10.34
CA ASN A 211 -5.52 11.58 9.79
C ASN A 211 -6.75 11.28 8.93
N ASP A 212 -7.94 11.36 9.52
CA ASP A 212 -9.14 11.57 8.72
C ASP A 212 -9.30 13.06 8.38
N GLY A 213 -9.27 13.38 7.09
CA GLY A 213 -9.67 14.69 6.60
C GLY A 213 -8.69 15.83 6.86
N LYS A 214 -7.39 15.55 7.07
CA LYS A 214 -6.35 16.58 7.23
C LYS A 214 -6.42 17.58 6.06
N CYS A 215 -6.72 18.83 6.41
CA CYS A 215 -6.96 19.91 5.47
C CYS A 215 -5.65 20.64 5.14
N ILE A 216 -5.26 20.68 3.87
CA ILE A 216 -4.04 21.31 3.38
C ILE A 216 -4.37 22.44 2.41
N LYS A 217 -3.73 23.60 2.59
CA LYS A 217 -3.88 24.76 1.69
C LYS A 217 -3.28 24.43 0.33
N ALA A 218 -4.02 24.68 -0.74
CA ALA A 218 -3.61 24.36 -2.11
C ALA A 218 -2.76 25.49 -2.74
N LYS A 219 -1.68 25.86 -2.06
CA LYS A 219 -0.80 26.94 -2.49
C LYS A 219 -0.20 26.59 -3.87
N GLY A 220 -0.28 27.51 -4.84
CA GLY A 220 0.24 27.29 -6.21
C GLY A 220 -0.66 26.45 -7.13
N MET A 221 -1.81 25.96 -6.62
CA MET A 221 -2.78 25.22 -7.41
C MET A 221 -3.94 26.13 -7.81
N LYS A 222 -4.47 25.94 -9.03
CA LYS A 222 -5.56 26.75 -9.59
C LYS A 222 -6.89 25.97 -9.60
N PRO A 223 -8.03 26.63 -9.33
CA PRO A 223 -9.36 26.01 -9.46
C PRO A 223 -9.59 25.37 -10.84
N LYS A 224 -10.33 24.26 -10.90
CA LYS A 224 -10.63 23.47 -12.12
C LYS A 224 -9.43 22.88 -12.87
N LYS A 225 -8.19 23.16 -12.47
CA LYS A 225 -7.01 22.51 -13.04
C LYS A 225 -6.85 21.12 -12.46
N LYS A 226 -6.28 20.21 -13.26
CA LYS A 226 -5.99 18.84 -12.89
C LYS A 226 -4.52 18.72 -12.52
N TYR A 227 -4.23 17.91 -11.50
CA TYR A 227 -2.89 17.66 -11.00
C TYR A 227 -2.65 16.17 -10.79
N THR A 228 -1.38 15.80 -10.71
CA THR A 228 -0.95 14.47 -10.30
C THR A 228 -0.42 14.54 -8.88
N PHE A 229 -1.04 13.79 -7.97
CA PHE A 229 -0.60 13.65 -6.60
C PHE A 229 0.20 12.35 -6.48
N LYS A 230 1.33 12.41 -5.79
CA LYS A 230 2.15 11.25 -5.46
C LYS A 230 2.33 11.19 -3.95
N PHE A 231 2.07 10.01 -3.38
CA PHE A 231 2.28 9.76 -1.96
C PHE A 231 3.35 8.71 -1.78
N TYR A 232 4.39 9.06 -1.05
CA TYR A 232 5.54 8.21 -0.75
C TYR A 232 5.42 7.78 0.71
N GLY A 233 5.27 6.48 0.97
CA GLY A 233 5.32 5.96 2.34
C GLY A 233 6.71 6.20 2.93
N LYS A 234 6.78 6.54 4.22
CA LYS A 234 8.01 6.78 4.97
C LYS A 234 8.09 5.85 6.16
N LEU A 235 8.98 4.87 6.06
CA LEU A 235 9.27 3.93 7.13
C LEU A 235 10.60 4.32 7.78
N LYS A 236 10.63 4.28 9.11
CA LYS A 236 11.87 4.37 9.89
C LYS A 236 12.32 2.94 10.18
N VAL A 237 13.56 2.62 9.81
CA VAL A 237 14.15 1.31 10.06
C VAL A 237 15.36 1.51 10.96
N ASP A 238 15.35 0.84 12.11
CA ASP A 238 16.52 0.81 12.99
C ASP A 238 17.50 -0.22 12.42
N ASN A 239 18.71 0.20 12.07
CA ASN A 239 19.74 -0.70 11.56
C ASN A 239 21.04 -0.56 12.35
N PRO A 240 21.35 -1.52 13.23
CA PRO A 240 22.60 -1.51 13.98
C PRO A 240 23.84 -1.81 13.11
N ALA A 241 23.68 -2.32 11.88
CA ALA A 241 24.81 -2.62 10.97
C ALA A 241 25.27 -1.43 10.10
N LEU A 242 24.62 -0.28 10.20
CA LEU A 242 24.92 0.92 9.37
C LEU A 242 25.46 2.12 10.17
N ASP A 243 25.91 1.93 11.42
CA ASP A 243 26.34 3.02 12.32
C ASP A 243 25.35 4.19 12.37
N ALA A 244 24.05 3.88 12.28
CA ALA A 244 22.96 4.86 12.29
C ALA A 244 22.11 4.67 13.57
N PRO A 245 22.56 5.20 14.73
CA PRO A 245 21.89 4.99 16.02
C PRO A 245 20.45 5.52 16.06
N ASP A 246 20.11 6.48 15.18
CA ASP A 246 18.77 7.02 15.04
C ASP A 246 17.93 6.33 13.96
N GLY A 247 18.40 5.24 13.35
CA GLY A 247 17.75 4.56 12.23
C GLY A 247 17.72 5.38 10.94
N ILE A 248 17.36 4.75 9.83
CA ILE A 248 17.27 5.39 8.51
C ILE A 248 15.79 5.53 8.13
N THR A 249 15.40 6.73 7.67
CA THR A 249 14.07 6.92 7.06
C THR A 249 14.16 6.65 5.57
N VAL A 250 13.37 5.69 5.09
CA VAL A 250 13.33 5.31 3.67
C VAL A 250 11.99 5.63 3.04
N GLU A 251 12.03 6.07 1.78
CA GLU A 251 10.84 6.30 0.94
C GLU A 251 10.66 5.17 -0.08
N GLY A 252 9.44 4.62 -0.15
CA GLY A 252 9.03 3.69 -1.21
C GLY A 252 8.52 4.40 -2.47
N ASN A 253 8.26 3.66 -3.55
CA ASN A 253 7.63 4.18 -4.77
C ASN A 253 6.27 4.80 -4.45
N PRO A 254 5.86 5.82 -5.21
CA PRO A 254 4.65 6.56 -4.89
C PRO A 254 3.38 5.81 -5.27
N ALA A 255 2.33 5.99 -4.47
CA ALA A 255 0.97 5.85 -4.96
C ALA A 255 0.62 7.08 -5.81
N VAL A 256 0.30 6.86 -7.09
CA VAL A 256 0.11 7.93 -8.08
C VAL A 256 -1.38 8.14 -8.38
N PHE A 257 -1.89 9.33 -8.08
CA PHE A 257 -3.26 9.76 -8.36
C PHE A 257 -3.24 10.80 -9.48
N LYS A 258 -3.51 10.35 -10.70
CA LYS A 258 -3.54 11.19 -11.90
C LYS A 258 -4.88 11.92 -12.05
N ASN A 259 -4.87 13.04 -12.76
CA ASN A 259 -6.07 13.78 -13.17
C ASN A 259 -6.98 14.21 -12.00
N VAL A 260 -6.39 14.51 -10.84
CA VAL A 260 -7.12 15.02 -9.68
C VAL A 260 -7.48 16.47 -9.94
N GLU A 261 -8.75 16.72 -10.27
CA GLU A 261 -9.28 18.06 -10.56
C GLU A 261 -9.47 18.85 -9.27
N MET A 262 -9.02 20.10 -9.24
CA MET A 262 -9.32 21.03 -8.15
C MET A 262 -10.75 21.57 -8.26
N GLY A 263 -11.37 21.82 -7.11
CA GLY A 263 -12.73 22.32 -7.04
C GLY A 263 -12.96 23.62 -7.82
N PRO A 264 -14.17 23.88 -8.32
CA PRO A 264 -14.49 25.14 -9.00
C PRO A 264 -14.64 26.30 -8.00
N ALA A 265 -14.06 27.46 -8.31
CA ALA A 265 -14.13 28.66 -7.46
C ALA A 265 -15.52 29.31 -7.35
N VAL A 266 -16.52 28.81 -8.08
CA VAL A 266 -17.86 29.38 -8.11
C VAL A 266 -18.64 28.93 -6.87
N LYS A 267 -19.16 29.88 -6.10
CA LYS A 267 -20.10 29.58 -5.00
C LYS A 267 -21.49 29.28 -5.59
N PRO A 268 -22.09 28.12 -5.32
CA PRO A 268 -23.46 27.84 -5.73
C PRO A 268 -24.44 28.76 -4.99
N VAL A 269 -25.53 29.15 -5.67
CA VAL A 269 -26.59 29.98 -5.09
C VAL A 269 -27.84 29.15 -4.92
N ILE A 270 -28.36 29.10 -3.69
CA ILE A 270 -29.63 28.43 -3.38
C ILE A 270 -30.78 29.39 -3.70
N LYS A 271 -31.58 29.07 -4.72
CA LYS A 271 -32.79 29.83 -5.07
C LYS A 271 -33.91 29.52 -4.07
N SER A 272 -34.21 28.24 -3.86
CA SER A 272 -35.27 27.83 -2.93
C SER A 272 -34.93 26.53 -2.21
N ILE A 273 -35.55 26.36 -1.04
CA ILE A 273 -35.55 25.13 -0.25
C ILE A 273 -36.99 24.83 0.14
N LYS A 274 -37.40 23.58 -0.03
CA LYS A 274 -38.65 23.03 0.47
C LYS A 274 -38.33 21.88 1.41
N VAL A 275 -38.96 21.88 2.58
CA VAL A 275 -38.97 20.75 3.51
C VAL A 275 -40.39 20.17 3.49
N SER A 276 -40.49 18.85 3.33
CA SER A 276 -41.77 18.14 3.26
C SER A 276 -41.69 16.79 3.95
N ASN A 277 -42.83 16.12 4.10
CA ASN A 277 -42.93 14.76 4.65
C ASN A 277 -42.30 14.65 6.05
N VAL A 278 -42.48 15.68 6.88
CA VAL A 278 -41.94 15.71 8.23
C VAL A 278 -42.72 14.74 9.11
N LYS A 279 -42.05 13.71 9.62
CA LYS A 279 -42.59 12.73 10.55
C LYS A 279 -41.69 12.68 11.80
N VAL A 280 -42.29 12.74 12.98
CA VAL A 280 -41.58 12.66 14.26
C VAL A 280 -42.09 11.46 15.03
N THR A 281 -41.17 10.64 15.54
CA THR A 281 -41.48 9.52 16.42
C THR A 281 -40.69 9.67 17.71
N LYS A 282 -41.38 9.76 18.84
CA LYS A 282 -40.78 9.74 20.18
C LYS A 282 -40.53 8.27 20.57
N TYR A 283 -39.38 7.96 21.14
CA TYR A 283 -39.05 6.61 21.61
C TYR A 283 -38.17 6.70 22.86
N PHE A 284 -38.21 5.68 23.72
CA PHE A 284 -37.34 5.60 24.89
C PHE A 284 -36.01 4.95 24.50
N ASN A 285 -34.89 5.61 24.79
CA ASN A 285 -33.56 5.06 24.56
C ASN A 285 -33.04 4.48 25.88
N TYR A 286 -32.93 3.15 25.93
CA TYR A 286 -32.52 2.42 27.13
C TYR A 286 -31.05 2.63 27.49
N SER A 287 -30.16 2.83 26.51
CA SER A 287 -28.73 3.06 26.76
C SER A 287 -28.45 4.43 27.41
N GLU A 288 -29.22 5.45 27.03
CA GLU A 288 -29.10 6.81 27.56
C GLU A 288 -30.15 7.13 28.63
N TRP A 289 -30.98 6.13 28.98
CA TRP A 289 -32.12 6.22 29.91
C TRP A 289 -32.98 7.48 29.75
N ARG A 290 -33.30 7.84 28.51
CA ARG A 290 -34.06 9.06 28.19
C ARG A 290 -34.92 8.93 26.95
N TYR A 291 -35.96 9.73 26.86
CA TYR A 291 -36.72 9.87 25.61
C TYR A 291 -35.90 10.59 24.54
N LYS A 292 -35.95 10.06 23.32
CA LYS A 292 -35.37 10.64 22.11
C LYS A 292 -36.42 10.74 21.01
N TYR A 293 -36.11 11.52 19.99
CA TYR A 293 -36.98 11.81 18.87
C TYR A 293 -36.28 11.46 17.56
N LYS A 294 -36.93 10.61 16.78
CA LYS A 294 -36.55 10.32 15.40
C LYS A 294 -37.35 11.21 14.46
N THR A 295 -36.69 12.16 13.80
CA THR A 295 -37.33 13.09 12.85
C THR A 295 -36.91 12.74 11.42
N LYS A 296 -37.89 12.32 10.61
CA LYS A 296 -37.72 12.04 9.17
C LYS A 296 -38.30 13.18 8.36
N PHE A 297 -37.59 13.64 7.34
CA PHE A 297 -38.08 14.67 6.44
C PHE A 297 -37.37 14.63 5.09
N THR A 298 -38.04 15.14 4.06
CA THR A 298 -37.50 15.29 2.71
C THR A 298 -37.11 16.74 2.49
N VAL A 299 -35.90 16.98 2.00
CA VAL A 299 -35.42 18.31 1.61
C VAL A 299 -35.29 18.33 0.10
N THR A 300 -35.93 19.32 -0.54
CA THR A 300 -35.73 19.64 -1.95
C THR A 300 -35.07 21.00 -2.04
N VAL A 301 -33.89 21.05 -2.66
CA VAL A 301 -33.13 22.29 -2.90
C VAL A 301 -33.07 22.59 -4.38
N THR A 302 -33.35 23.83 -4.75
CA THR A 302 -33.20 24.32 -6.12
C THR A 302 -32.11 25.38 -6.17
N LEU A 303 -31.11 25.16 -7.00
CA LEU A 303 -30.06 26.13 -7.29
C LEU A 303 -30.57 27.16 -8.29
N GLY A 304 -30.11 28.41 -8.18
CA GLY A 304 -30.42 29.44 -9.17
C GLY A 304 -29.86 29.08 -10.54
N LYS A 305 -28.58 28.71 -10.58
CA LYS A 305 -27.91 28.14 -11.75
C LYS A 305 -26.96 27.05 -11.29
N LYS A 306 -26.97 25.91 -11.98
CA LYS A 306 -25.98 24.87 -11.75
C LYS A 306 -24.68 25.20 -12.51
N PRO A 307 -23.51 25.17 -11.85
CA PRO A 307 -22.24 25.37 -12.54
C PRO A 307 -22.03 24.36 -13.66
N LYS A 308 -21.55 24.84 -14.82
CA LYS A 308 -21.22 23.98 -15.98
C LYS A 308 -20.21 22.91 -15.55
N GLY A 309 -20.51 21.65 -15.87
CA GLY A 309 -19.67 20.49 -15.50
C GLY A 309 -19.93 19.88 -14.12
N ALA A 310 -20.80 20.48 -13.28
CA ALA A 310 -21.14 19.87 -12.00
C ALA A 310 -21.93 18.57 -12.19
N LYS A 311 -21.53 17.51 -11.48
CA LYS A 311 -22.21 16.20 -11.46
C LYS A 311 -23.32 16.11 -10.41
N GLY A 312 -23.29 16.98 -9.42
CA GLY A 312 -24.30 17.03 -8.37
C GLY A 312 -23.92 17.99 -7.24
N ILE A 313 -24.54 17.80 -6.08
CA ILE A 313 -24.29 18.59 -4.87
C ILE A 313 -23.98 17.73 -3.64
N GLN A 314 -23.27 18.31 -2.69
CA GLN A 314 -23.32 17.90 -1.28
C GLN A 314 -24.19 18.91 -0.55
N LEU A 315 -25.32 18.45 -0.01
CA LEU A 315 -26.22 19.21 0.84
C LEU A 315 -25.82 18.99 2.29
N THR A 316 -25.48 20.07 2.98
CA THR A 316 -25.23 20.08 4.42
C THR A 316 -26.43 20.73 5.10
N THR A 317 -27.02 20.01 6.06
CA THR A 317 -28.12 20.47 6.89
C THR A 317 -27.65 20.52 8.33
N THR A 318 -27.87 21.63 9.01
CA THR A 318 -27.50 21.82 10.42
C THR A 318 -28.72 22.31 11.22
N VAL A 319 -29.02 21.64 12.34
CA VAL A 319 -30.05 22.05 13.30
C VAL A 319 -29.46 21.92 14.70
N GLN A 320 -29.47 22.99 15.49
CA GLN A 320 -28.99 22.99 16.88
C GLN A 320 -27.59 22.36 17.04
N GLY A 321 -26.64 22.72 16.18
CA GLY A 321 -25.27 22.19 16.21
C GLY A 321 -25.09 20.82 15.57
N ILE A 322 -26.15 20.03 15.39
CA ILE A 322 -26.09 18.72 14.72
C ILE A 322 -26.05 18.95 13.21
N SER A 323 -25.04 18.42 12.54
CA SER A 323 -24.87 18.53 11.08
C SER A 323 -24.93 17.17 10.40
N SER A 324 -25.60 17.11 9.26
CA SER A 324 -25.65 15.94 8.39
C SER A 324 -25.40 16.36 6.95
N TYR A 325 -24.73 15.49 6.19
CA TYR A 325 -24.41 15.71 4.79
C TYR A 325 -25.01 14.61 3.92
N LYS A 326 -25.54 14.99 2.76
CA LYS A 326 -26.02 14.08 1.71
C LYS A 326 -25.40 14.47 0.38
N THR A 327 -24.72 13.53 -0.27
CA THR A 327 -24.22 13.73 -1.63
C THR A 327 -25.27 13.24 -2.62
N ILE A 328 -25.72 14.12 -3.50
CA ILE A 328 -26.81 13.89 -4.44
C ILE A 328 -26.27 14.06 -5.86
N LYS A 329 -26.47 13.07 -6.73
CA LYS A 329 -26.20 13.19 -8.17
C LYS A 329 -27.41 13.82 -8.86
N GLY A 330 -27.20 14.57 -9.92
CA GLY A 330 -28.33 15.09 -10.71
C GLY A 330 -27.88 15.94 -11.88
N LYS A 331 -28.64 15.92 -12.98
CA LYS A 331 -28.38 16.72 -14.17
C LYS A 331 -28.97 18.14 -14.07
N LYS A 332 -30.16 18.25 -13.48
CA LYS A 332 -30.94 19.50 -13.33
C LYS A 332 -30.47 20.36 -12.14
N ASN A 333 -31.13 21.49 -11.92
CA ASN A 333 -30.84 22.44 -10.83
C ASN A 333 -31.53 22.09 -9.50
N THR A 334 -32.41 21.09 -9.50
CA THR A 334 -33.19 20.68 -8.33
C THR A 334 -32.71 19.33 -7.83
N PHE A 335 -32.55 19.20 -6.52
CA PHE A 335 -32.01 18.02 -5.84
C PHE A 335 -32.86 17.70 -4.61
N THR A 336 -33.16 16.42 -4.41
CA THR A 336 -33.99 15.97 -3.29
C THR A 336 -33.23 14.93 -2.48
N ALA A 337 -33.32 15.01 -1.15
CA ALA A 337 -32.73 14.05 -0.24
C ALA A 337 -33.62 13.82 0.99
N ASN A 338 -33.61 12.58 1.47
CA ASN A 338 -34.28 12.20 2.70
C ASN A 338 -33.30 12.23 3.86
N PHE A 339 -33.74 12.82 4.97
CA PHE A 339 -33.04 12.90 6.23
C PHE A 339 -33.80 12.10 7.28
N ASN A 340 -33.06 11.44 8.15
CA ASN A 340 -33.56 10.69 9.30
C ASN A 340 -32.63 10.98 10.45
N TRP A 341 -33.05 11.86 11.37
CA TRP A 341 -32.21 12.35 12.46
C TRP A 341 -32.72 11.82 13.79
N ASP A 342 -31.76 11.52 14.66
CA ASP A 342 -31.98 11.07 16.01
C ASP A 342 -31.44 12.13 16.97
N ALA A 343 -32.30 12.67 17.83
CA ALA A 343 -31.97 13.79 18.70
C ALA A 343 -32.70 13.68 20.04
N PRO A 344 -32.16 14.26 21.12
CA PRO A 344 -32.83 14.31 22.43
C PRO A 344 -34.11 15.17 22.40
N VAL A 345 -34.31 15.98 21.37
CA VAL A 345 -35.48 16.86 21.18
C VAL A 345 -36.08 16.71 19.79
N SER A 346 -37.38 16.99 19.66
CA SER A 346 -38.02 17.08 18.35
C SER A 346 -37.41 18.20 17.53
N LEU A 347 -37.10 17.90 16.26
CA LEU A 347 -36.60 18.88 15.31
C LEU A 347 -37.72 19.57 14.54
N LYS A 348 -38.96 19.08 14.64
CA LYS A 348 -40.14 19.76 14.11
C LYS A 348 -40.32 21.09 14.86
N GLY A 349 -40.62 22.14 14.11
CA GLY A 349 -40.68 23.51 14.59
C GLY A 349 -39.32 24.20 14.75
N ARG A 350 -38.19 23.52 14.54
CA ARG A 350 -36.85 24.12 14.67
C ARG A 350 -36.35 24.69 13.33
N THR A 351 -35.52 25.72 13.41
CA THR A 351 -34.88 26.32 12.24
C THR A 351 -33.63 25.54 11.84
N ALA A 352 -33.64 25.03 10.63
CA ALA A 352 -32.51 24.36 9.99
C ALA A 352 -31.74 25.34 9.10
N SER A 353 -30.42 25.21 9.10
CA SER A 353 -29.51 25.91 8.19
C SER A 353 -29.05 24.94 7.11
N PHE A 354 -29.18 25.35 5.84
CA PHE A 354 -28.82 24.53 4.69
C PHE A 354 -27.72 25.20 3.88
N LYS A 355 -26.65 24.46 3.59
CA LYS A 355 -25.56 24.87 2.69
C LYS A 355 -25.41 23.83 1.60
N VAL A 356 -24.95 24.26 0.42
CA VAL A 356 -24.64 23.36 -0.68
C VAL A 356 -23.25 23.62 -1.23
N LYS A 357 -22.56 22.54 -1.61
CA LYS A 357 -21.39 22.56 -2.48
C LYS A 357 -21.73 21.79 -3.74
N THR A 358 -21.27 22.23 -4.90
CA THR A 358 -21.33 21.41 -6.12
C THR A 358 -20.07 20.56 -6.24
N TYR A 359 -20.13 19.40 -6.88
CA TYR A 359 -18.94 18.62 -7.20
C TYR A 359 -18.86 18.26 -8.68
N ASN A 360 -17.64 18.28 -9.24
CA ASN A 360 -17.39 17.99 -10.66
C ASN A 360 -16.88 16.56 -10.91
N ASN A 361 -16.30 15.92 -9.89
CA ASN A 361 -15.73 14.59 -10.00
C ASN A 361 -16.33 13.66 -8.94
N ALA A 362 -16.74 12.45 -9.35
CA ALA A 362 -17.33 11.49 -8.43
C ALA A 362 -16.29 10.70 -7.61
N LYS A 363 -15.07 10.51 -8.16
CA LYS A 363 -13.95 9.81 -7.54
C LYS A 363 -13.25 10.69 -6.50
N TYR A 364 -12.80 11.88 -6.90
CA TYR A 364 -12.05 12.81 -6.04
C TYR A 364 -12.90 13.90 -5.36
N LYS A 365 -14.22 13.86 -5.59
CA LYS A 365 -15.19 14.79 -4.99
C LYS A 365 -14.73 16.25 -5.05
N ALA A 366 -14.37 16.73 -6.24
CA ALA A 366 -13.89 18.09 -6.46
C ALA A 366 -14.97 19.13 -6.17
N TYR A 367 -15.05 19.60 -4.93
CA TYR A 367 -16.12 20.43 -4.40
C TYR A 367 -15.87 21.92 -4.67
N SER A 368 -16.95 22.67 -4.89
CA SER A 368 -16.92 24.12 -4.85
C SER A 368 -16.75 24.64 -3.42
N TYR A 369 -16.69 25.97 -3.28
CA TYR A 369 -17.01 26.62 -2.02
C TYR A 369 -18.45 26.35 -1.58
N ASP A 370 -18.70 26.53 -0.29
CA ASP A 370 -20.05 26.55 0.27
C ASP A 370 -20.88 27.71 -0.31
N SER A 371 -22.15 27.45 -0.54
CA SER A 371 -23.15 28.50 -0.71
C SER A 371 -23.27 29.37 0.54
N LYS A 372 -23.87 30.56 0.39
CA LYS A 372 -24.47 31.22 1.55
C LYS A 372 -25.53 30.28 2.17
N PRO A 373 -25.58 30.16 3.51
CA PRO A 373 -26.59 29.32 4.14
C PRO A 373 -27.99 29.90 3.93
N LYS A 374 -28.97 29.03 3.69
CA LYS A 374 -30.39 29.41 3.70
C LYS A 374 -31.04 28.74 4.90
N LYS A 375 -31.75 29.52 5.72
CA LYS A 375 -32.43 29.02 6.92
C LYS A 375 -33.91 28.76 6.64
N LEU A 376 -34.46 27.67 7.16
CA LEU A 376 -35.88 27.35 7.04
C LEU A 376 -36.35 26.54 8.26
N LYS A 377 -37.56 26.83 8.74
CA LYS A 377 -38.22 26.05 9.80
C LYS A 377 -38.66 24.69 9.26
N ILE A 378 -38.31 23.61 9.95
CA ILE A 378 -38.85 22.27 9.68
C ILE A 378 -40.29 22.29 10.20
N LYS A 379 -41.27 22.39 9.31
CA LYS A 379 -42.68 22.53 9.72
C LYS A 379 -43.30 21.22 10.17
#